data_AF-A0A938KZ28-F1
#
_entry.id   AF-A0A938KZ28-F1
#
_cell.length_a   1.000
_cell.length_b   1.000
_cell.length_c   1.000
_cell.angle_alpha   90.00
_cell.angle_beta   90.00
_cell.angle_gamma   90.00
#
_symmetry.space_group_name_H-M   'P 1'
#
loop_
_entity.id
_entity.type
_entity.pdbx_description
1 polymer ?
#
loop_
_entity_poly.entity_id
_entity_poly.type
_entity_poly.pdbx_seq_one_letter_code
_entity_poly.pdbx_strand_id
1 'polypeptide(L)'
;FHAQQAVEKSLKAWLVHLGIDYPKVHNIETLLELLSAQGHTLPPDLADASKLTPFATVFRYEDLPFSAGFDRMDALRLVQGVRAFVEKSVGEA
;
A
#
# COMPACT_ATOMS: atom_id res chain seq x y z
N PHE A 1 -10.22 -5.74 1.50
CA PHE A 1 -9.97 -5.90 0.06
C PHE A 1 -9.80 -4.57 -0.68
N HIS A 2 -10.83 -3.71 -0.79
CA HIS A 2 -10.72 -2.46 -1.59
C HIS A 2 -9.62 -1.50 -1.13
N ALA A 3 -9.47 -1.30 0.18
CA ALA A 3 -8.40 -0.44 0.73
C ALA A 3 -7.01 -0.96 0.34
N GLN A 4 -6.79 -2.27 0.48
CA GLN A 4 -5.56 -2.94 0.06
C GLN A 4 -5.27 -2.69 -1.44
N GLN A 5 -6.25 -2.94 -2.32
CA GLN A 5 -6.08 -2.75 -3.76
C GLN A 5 -5.84 -1.27 -4.13
N ALA A 6 -6.45 -0.33 -3.42
CA ALA A 6 -6.25 1.10 -3.65
C ALA A 6 -4.82 1.53 -3.27
N VAL A 7 -4.32 1.07 -2.12
CA VAL A 7 -2.94 1.31 -1.69
C VAL A 7 -1.96 0.66 -2.66
N GLU A 8 -2.15 -0.62 -3.00
CA GLU A 8 -1.28 -1.37 -3.91
C GLU A 8 -1.15 -0.67 -5.27
N LYS A 9 -2.28 -0.23 -5.86
CA LYS A 9 -2.26 0.46 -7.15
C LYS A 9 -1.58 1.82 -7.10
N SER A 10 -1.74 2.55 -5.99
CA SER A 10 -1.07 3.84 -5.79
C SER A 10 0.45 3.65 -5.75
N LEU A 11 0.93 2.69 -4.95
CA LEU A 11 2.36 2.38 -4.87
C LEU A 11 2.93 1.88 -6.20
N LYS A 12 2.19 1.04 -6.94
CA LYS A 12 2.57 0.61 -8.28
C LYS A 12 2.67 1.78 -9.27
N ALA A 13 1.75 2.74 -9.20
CA ALA A 13 1.82 3.93 -10.04
C ALA A 13 3.08 4.74 -9.74
N TRP A 14 3.47 4.86 -8.46
CA TRP A 14 4.70 5.52 -8.08
C TRP A 14 5.95 4.80 -8.61
N LEU A 15 6.02 3.48 -8.45
CA LEU A 15 7.10 2.66 -9.01
C LEU A 15 7.21 2.83 -10.54
N VAL A 16 6.09 2.82 -11.25
CA VAL A 16 6.06 3.08 -12.72
C VAL A 16 6.59 4.46 -13.06
N HIS A 17 6.19 5.49 -12.31
CA HIS A 17 6.67 6.86 -12.52
C HIS A 17 8.19 6.96 -12.35
N LEU A 18 8.75 6.23 -11.38
CA LEU A 18 10.19 6.14 -11.15
C LEU A 18 10.93 5.20 -12.12
N GLY A 19 10.22 4.53 -13.04
CA GLY A 19 10.82 3.56 -13.97
C GLY A 19 11.29 2.26 -13.31
N ILE A 20 10.73 1.91 -12.15
CA ILE A 20 11.09 0.71 -11.38
C ILE A 20 10.13 -0.42 -11.71
N ASP A 21 10.66 -1.52 -12.23
CA ASP A 21 9.89 -2.75 -12.41
C ASP A 21 9.52 -3.38 -11.06
N TYR A 22 8.31 -3.94 -10.99
CA TYR A 22 7.83 -4.63 -9.78
C TYR A 22 7.23 -6.00 -10.09
N PRO A 23 7.36 -6.97 -9.17
CA PRO A 23 6.77 -8.29 -9.32
C PRO A 23 5.23 -8.22 -9.22
N LYS A 24 4.53 -9.10 -9.95
CA LYS A 24 3.06 -9.22 -9.90
C LYS A 24 2.60 -10.04 -8.68
N VAL A 25 3.08 -9.66 -7.50
CA VAL A 25 2.68 -10.22 -6.21
C VAL A 25 1.82 -9.19 -5.48
N HIS A 26 0.68 -9.61 -4.92
CA HIS A 26 -0.24 -8.72 -4.20
C HIS A 26 0.26 -8.47 -2.77
N ASN A 27 1.51 -8.03 -2.64
CA ASN A 27 2.17 -7.77 -1.36
C ASN A 27 2.60 -6.29 -1.31
N ILE A 28 2.01 -5.53 -0.37
CA ILE A 28 2.33 -4.11 -0.19
C ILE A 28 3.75 -3.92 0.35
N GLU A 29 4.21 -4.81 1.23
CA GLU A 29 5.55 -4.75 1.83
C GLU A 29 6.63 -4.80 0.76
N THR A 30 6.51 -5.72 -0.21
CA THR A 30 7.42 -5.83 -1.34
C THR A 30 7.49 -4.53 -2.16
N LEU A 31 6.36 -3.84 -2.37
CA LEU A 31 6.37 -2.56 -3.10
C LEU A 31 7.05 -1.45 -2.30
N LEU A 32 6.85 -1.41 -0.98
CA LEU A 32 7.50 -0.45 -0.09
C LEU A 32 9.02 -0.68 0.00
N GLU A 33 9.46 -1.94 0.01
CA GLU A 33 10.89 -2.29 -0.04
C GLU A 33 11.55 -1.80 -1.33
N LEU A 34 10.89 -1.98 -2.49
CA LEU A 34 11.40 -1.48 -3.77
C LEU A 34 11.53 0.04 -3.81
N LEU A 35 10.54 0.76 -3.27
CA LEU A 35 10.60 2.22 -3.14
C LEU A 35 11.72 2.65 -2.19
N SER A 36 11.82 2.00 -1.03
CA SER A 36 12.83 2.31 -0.01
C SER A 36 14.26 2.10 -0.53
N ALA A 37 14.48 1.06 -1.35
CA ALA A 37 15.75 0.81 -2.01
C ALA A 37 16.19 1.94 -2.95
N GLN A 38 15.26 2.76 -3.42
CA GLN A 38 15.52 3.94 -4.26
C GLN A 38 15.47 5.26 -3.47
N GLY A 39 15.44 5.19 -2.13
CA GLY A 39 15.40 6.37 -1.26
C GLY A 39 14.00 6.98 -1.10
N HIS A 40 12.96 6.29 -1.55
CA HIS A 40 11.58 6.73 -1.47
C HIS A 40 10.82 5.98 -0.38
N THR A 41 10.38 6.68 0.66
CA THR A 41 9.63 6.07 1.76
C THR A 41 8.31 6.78 2.00
N LEU A 42 7.32 6.01 2.47
CA LEU A 42 6.12 6.61 3.02
C LEU A 42 6.46 7.27 4.37
N PRO A 43 5.75 8.33 4.77
CA PRO A 43 5.90 8.89 6.09
C PRO A 43 5.40 7.90 7.17
N PRO A 44 5.89 8.01 8.42
CA PRO A 44 5.64 7.00 9.47
C PRO A 44 4.17 6.74 9.81
N ASP A 45 3.30 7.74 9.64
CA ASP A 45 1.85 7.64 9.83
C ASP A 45 1.15 6.77 8.76
N LEU A 46 1.81 6.52 7.63
CA LEU A 46 1.32 5.64 6.57
C LEU A 46 2.02 4.26 6.55
N ALA A 47 2.96 4.00 7.47
CA ALA A 47 3.69 2.74 7.55
C ALA A 47 2.78 1.52 7.79
N ASP A 48 1.61 1.75 8.38
CA ASP A 48 0.57 0.74 8.61
C ASP A 48 -0.05 0.18 7.31
N ALA A 49 0.29 0.74 6.15
CA ALA A 49 -0.14 0.23 4.85
C ALA A 49 0.15 -1.27 4.64
N SER A 50 1.25 -1.80 5.20
CA SER A 50 1.59 -3.23 5.12
C SER A 50 0.57 -4.13 5.82
N LYS A 51 -0.14 -3.64 6.86
CA LYS A 51 -1.21 -4.35 7.57
C LYS A 51 -2.42 -4.64 6.69
N LEU A 52 -2.52 -3.99 5.52
CA LEU A 52 -3.55 -4.29 4.54
C LEU A 52 -3.27 -5.56 3.73
N THR A 53 -2.02 -6.05 3.69
CA THR A 53 -1.60 -7.22 2.89
C THR A 53 -2.43 -8.49 3.11
N PRO A 54 -2.81 -8.87 4.35
CA PRO A 54 -3.67 -10.03 4.58
C PRO A 54 -5.03 -9.93 3.85
N PHE A 55 -5.53 -8.72 3.59
CA PHE A 55 -6.77 -8.51 2.84
C PHE A 55 -6.65 -8.78 1.33
N ALA A 56 -5.45 -9.05 0.81
CA ALA A 56 -5.22 -9.41 -0.58
C ALA A 56 -5.27 -10.94 -0.80
N THR A 57 -4.85 -11.71 0.20
CA THR A 57 -4.56 -13.16 0.07
C THR A 57 -5.38 -14.03 1.02
N VAL A 58 -5.64 -13.59 2.26
CA VAL A 58 -6.13 -14.46 3.34
C VAL A 58 -7.66 -14.64 3.33
N PHE A 59 -8.43 -13.64 2.88
CA PHE A 59 -9.90 -13.74 2.89
C PHE A 59 -10.50 -14.63 1.77
N ARG A 60 -9.68 -15.38 1.05
CA ARG A 60 -10.18 -16.34 0.07
C ARG A 60 -10.47 -17.73 0.65
N TYR A 61 -9.89 -18.13 1.79
CA TYR A 61 -10.07 -19.52 2.25
C TYR A 61 -10.12 -19.83 3.75
N GLU A 62 -9.93 -18.90 4.70
CA GLU A 62 -9.98 -19.29 6.12
C GLU A 62 -10.71 -18.27 7.00
N ASP A 63 -11.70 -18.78 7.76
CA ASP A 63 -12.42 -18.13 8.86
C ASP A 63 -11.49 -17.85 10.06
N LEU A 64 -10.36 -17.18 9.81
CA LEU A 64 -9.52 -16.69 10.88
C LEU A 64 -10.17 -15.44 11.49
N PRO A 65 -10.31 -15.35 12.82
CA PRO A 65 -10.75 -14.13 13.48
C PRO A 65 -9.66 -13.06 13.31
N PHE A 66 -9.66 -12.39 12.16
CA PHE A 66 -8.75 -11.29 11.87
C PHE A 66 -9.30 -10.02 12.55
N SER A 67 -8.92 -9.82 13.80
CA SER A 67 -8.99 -8.48 14.40
C SER A 67 -7.81 -7.68 13.85
N ALA A 68 -8.04 -6.95 12.76
CA ALA A 68 -7.03 -6.09 12.15
C ALA A 68 -6.58 -4.94 13.05
N GLY A 69 -7.30 -4.68 14.15
CA GLY A 69 -7.23 -3.40 14.88
C GLY A 69 -7.54 -2.20 13.99
N PHE A 70 -8.18 -2.43 12.83
CA PHE A 70 -8.35 -1.48 11.74
C PHE A 70 -9.84 -1.37 11.45
N ASP A 71 -10.43 -0.22 11.77
CA ASP A 71 -11.81 0.05 11.41
C ASP A 71 -11.90 0.59 9.96
N ARG A 72 -13.13 0.78 9.47
CA ARG A 72 -13.37 1.30 8.12
C ARG A 72 -12.81 2.72 7.93
N MET A 73 -12.86 3.54 8.98
CA MET A 73 -12.38 4.92 8.93
C MET A 73 -10.84 4.96 8.90
N ASP A 74 -10.17 4.08 9.64
CA ASP A 74 -8.72 3.93 9.61
C ASP A 74 -8.25 3.49 8.22
N ALA A 75 -8.93 2.50 7.63
CA ALA A 75 -8.70 2.07 6.25
C ALA A 75 -8.86 3.21 5.25
N LEU A 76 -9.90 4.03 5.40
CA LEU A 76 -10.15 5.15 4.51
C LEU A 76 -9.08 6.24 4.63
N ARG A 77 -8.72 6.61 5.86
CA ARG A 77 -7.66 7.61 6.13
C ARG A 77 -6.33 7.16 5.54
N LEU A 78 -5.98 5.89 5.73
CA LEU A 78 -4.74 5.34 5.19
C LEU A 78 -4.72 5.40 3.66
N VAL A 79 -5.81 4.98 2.99
CA VAL A 79 -5.91 5.04 1.52
C VAL A 79 -5.79 6.48 1.01
N GLN A 80 -6.48 7.43 1.65
CA GLN A 80 -6.44 8.83 1.28
C GLN A 80 -5.03 9.42 1.46
N GLY A 81 -4.38 9.13 2.60
CA GLY A 81 -3.03 9.57 2.89
C GLY A 81 -2.01 9.04 1.89
N VAL A 82 -2.02 7.73 1.63
CA VAL A 82 -1.11 7.11 0.65
C VAL A 82 -1.33 7.70 -0.75
N ARG A 83 -2.58 7.82 -1.17
CA ARG A 83 -2.90 8.37 -2.50
C ARG A 83 -2.43 9.82 -2.64
N ALA A 84 -2.74 10.68 -1.66
CA ALA A 84 -2.34 12.08 -1.69
C ALA A 84 -0.81 12.24 -1.69
N PHE A 85 -0.12 11.42 -0.91
CA PHE A 85 1.34 11.40 -0.88
C PHE A 85 1.94 10.99 -2.24
N VAL A 86 1.46 9.89 -2.83
CA VAL A 86 1.90 9.43 -4.15
C VAL A 86 1.60 10.47 -5.23
N GLU A 87 0.40 11.06 -5.25
CA GLU A 87 0.03 12.11 -6.21
C GLU A 87 1.00 13.30 -6.14
N LYS A 88 1.41 13.70 -4.92
CA LYS A 88 2.42 14.72 -4.72
C LYS A 88 3.79 14.27 -5.24
N SER A 89 4.25 13.07 -4.88
CA SER A 89 5.55 12.55 -5.32
C SER A 89 5.68 12.38 -6.83
N VAL A 90 4.57 12.10 -7.53
CA VAL A 90 4.52 11.99 -9.00
C VAL A 90 4.37 13.37 -9.67
N GLY A 91 3.70 14.32 -9.03
CA GLY A 91 3.47 15.67 -9.55
C GLY A 91 4.63 16.65 -9.35
N GLU A 92 5.59 16.34 -8.49
CA GLU A 92 6.79 17.16 -8.23
C GLU A 92 7.98 16.84 -9.16
N ALA A 93 7.78 16.03 -10.20
CA ALA A 93 8.79 15.65 -11.19
C ALA A 93 8.96 16.66 -12.34
#